data_AF-A0A068YKW3-F1
#
_entry.id   AF-A0A068YKW3-F1
#
_cell.length_a   1.000
_cell.length_b   1.000
_cell.length_c   1.000
_cell.angle_alpha   90.00
_cell.angle_beta   90.00
_cell.angle_gamma   90.00
#
_symmetry.space_group_name_H-M   'P 1'
#
loop_
_entity.id
_entity.type
_entity.pdbx_description
1 polymer ?
#
loop_
_entity_poly.entity_id
_entity_poly.type
_entity_poly.pdbx_seq_one_letter_code
_entity_poly.pdbx_strand_id
1 'polypeptide(L)'
;MRQWLFLLEIFFLAPQGLAWNALQGNVAMTPEANAREKIDHTLALAGWWVQDLKPLNRGAATGIAVREHPTDTGPADYVLFVKRIAVGVIEAKRDEQGANITAHEAQTERYASATLKWRKDTTPLPFLFESTGQIIHFTDGRDPAPRAR
;
A
#
# COMPACT_ATOMS: atom_id res chain seq x y z
N MET A 1 -31.06 5.61 27.04
CA MET A 1 -32.08 4.65 26.54
C MET A 1 -32.54 5.11 25.17
N ARG A 2 -32.66 4.18 24.22
CA ARG A 2 -33.13 4.33 22.82
C ARG A 2 -32.17 4.97 21.81
N GLN A 3 -31.13 4.23 21.41
CA GLN A 3 -30.64 4.20 20.00
C GLN A 3 -29.66 3.05 19.68
N TRP A 4 -29.67 1.96 20.47
CA TRP A 4 -28.71 0.85 20.33
C TRP A 4 -29.38 -0.54 20.23
N LEU A 5 -30.50 -0.65 19.50
CA LEU A 5 -31.26 -1.90 19.36
C LEU A 5 -31.82 -2.12 17.94
N PHE A 6 -31.07 -1.75 16.90
CA PHE A 6 -31.49 -1.98 15.50
C PHE A 6 -30.44 -2.67 14.61
N LEU A 7 -29.46 -3.35 15.21
CA LEU A 7 -28.44 -4.12 14.48
C LEU A 7 -28.28 -5.56 15.03
N LEU A 8 -29.37 -6.15 15.52
CA LEU A 8 -29.36 -7.54 16.02
C LEU A 8 -30.63 -8.34 15.68
N GLU A 9 -31.34 -7.95 14.61
CA GLU A 9 -32.48 -8.72 14.06
C GLU A 9 -32.30 -9.14 12.59
N ILE A 10 -31.06 -9.38 12.15
CA ILE A 10 -30.81 -10.05 10.84
C ILE A 10 -29.86 -11.24 11.03
N PHE A 11 -30.14 -12.11 12.01
CA PHE A 11 -29.34 -13.32 12.19
C PHE A 11 -30.12 -14.62 12.40
N PHE A 12 -31.46 -14.64 12.32
CA PHE A 12 -32.20 -15.86 12.72
C PHE A 12 -33.30 -16.39 11.81
N LEU A 13 -33.40 -16.00 10.52
CA LEU A 13 -34.41 -16.58 9.61
C LEU A 13 -34.00 -16.66 8.13
N ALA A 14 -32.80 -17.10 7.81
CA ALA A 14 -32.46 -17.50 6.44
C ALA A 14 -32.25 -19.03 6.36
N PRO A 15 -32.98 -19.75 5.49
CA PRO A 15 -32.83 -21.19 5.33
C PRO A 15 -31.44 -21.51 4.80
N GLN A 16 -30.79 -22.49 5.42
CA GLN A 16 -29.47 -22.94 5.06
C GLN A 16 -29.48 -23.56 3.66
N GLY A 17 -28.64 -23.05 2.76
CA GLY A 17 -28.18 -23.85 1.61
C GLY A 17 -28.04 -23.16 0.26
N LEU A 18 -28.59 -21.97 0.02
CA LEU A 18 -28.61 -21.42 -1.36
C LEU A 18 -28.26 -19.93 -1.55
N ALA A 19 -27.85 -19.21 -0.50
CA ALA A 19 -27.65 -17.75 -0.59
C ALA A 19 -26.24 -17.22 -0.26
N TRP A 20 -25.22 -18.09 -0.08
CA TRP A 20 -23.87 -17.60 0.23
C TRP A 20 -23.08 -17.13 -1.01
N ASN A 21 -23.29 -17.76 -2.17
CA ASN A 21 -22.52 -17.44 -3.38
C ASN A 21 -23.09 -16.28 -4.22
N ALA A 22 -24.32 -15.83 -3.97
CA ALA A 22 -24.97 -14.77 -4.77
C ALA A 22 -24.86 -13.36 -4.14
N LEU A 23 -24.52 -13.26 -2.85
CA LEU A 23 -24.33 -11.98 -2.15
C LEU A 23 -22.86 -11.51 -2.12
N GLN A 24 -21.93 -12.40 -2.45
CA GLN A 24 -20.59 -12.03 -2.87
C GLN A 24 -20.63 -11.92 -4.39
N GLY A 25 -21.18 -10.82 -4.90
CA GLY A 25 -20.99 -10.48 -6.32
C GLY A 25 -19.51 -10.69 -6.65
N ASN A 26 -19.22 -11.33 -7.78
CA ASN A 26 -17.85 -11.53 -8.24
C ASN A 26 -17.23 -10.14 -8.44
N VAL A 27 -16.68 -9.55 -7.37
CA VAL A 27 -16.05 -8.23 -7.40
C VAL A 27 -14.79 -8.45 -8.18
N ALA A 28 -14.84 -8.18 -9.48
CA ALA A 28 -13.65 -8.12 -10.29
C ALA A 28 -12.71 -7.11 -9.61
N MET A 29 -11.62 -7.62 -9.06
CA MET A 29 -10.59 -6.81 -8.41
C MET A 29 -10.10 -5.77 -9.41
N THR A 30 -9.95 -4.52 -8.95
CA THR A 30 -9.40 -3.48 -9.82
C THR A 30 -7.96 -3.86 -10.20
N PRO A 31 -7.45 -3.39 -11.35
CA PRO A 31 -6.05 -3.63 -11.72
C PRO A 31 -5.06 -3.22 -10.62
N GLU A 32 -5.34 -2.13 -9.90
CA GLU A 32 -4.54 -1.70 -8.75
C GLU A 32 -4.63 -2.68 -7.58
N ALA A 33 -5.80 -3.27 -7.31
CA ALA A 33 -5.95 -4.25 -6.25
C ALA A 33 -5.18 -5.55 -6.58
N ASN A 34 -5.23 -5.99 -7.84
CA ASN A 34 -4.41 -7.12 -8.30
C ASN A 34 -2.90 -6.82 -8.20
N ALA A 35 -2.48 -5.59 -8.52
CA ALA A 35 -1.09 -5.17 -8.36
C ALA A 35 -0.67 -5.21 -6.89
N ARG A 36 -1.52 -4.71 -5.98
CA ARG A 36 -1.26 -4.75 -4.53
C ARG A 36 -1.12 -6.17 -3.99
N GLU A 37 -1.95 -7.11 -4.42
CA GLU A 37 -1.80 -8.53 -4.02
C GLU A 37 -0.44 -9.12 -4.45
N LYS A 38 -0.01 -8.83 -5.69
CA LYS A 38 1.30 -9.26 -6.21
C LYS A 38 2.45 -8.59 -5.43
N ILE A 39 2.32 -7.31 -5.11
CA ILE A 39 3.31 -6.55 -4.33
C ILE A 39 3.41 -7.11 -2.92
N ASP A 40 2.28 -7.37 -2.25
CA ASP A 40 2.23 -7.95 -0.91
C ASP A 40 2.96 -9.29 -0.86
N HIS A 41 2.68 -10.16 -1.83
CA HIS A 41 3.33 -11.47 -1.94
C HIS A 41 4.85 -11.32 -2.15
N THR A 42 5.27 -10.40 -3.03
CA THR A 42 6.68 -10.12 -3.30
C THR A 42 7.41 -9.57 -2.07
N LEU A 43 6.78 -8.64 -1.34
CA LEU A 43 7.30 -8.08 -0.09
C LEU A 43 7.46 -9.16 0.97
N ALA A 44 6.44 -10.01 1.15
CA ALA A 44 6.50 -11.12 2.11
C ALA A 44 7.63 -12.11 1.78
N LEU A 45 7.79 -12.49 0.50
CA LEU A 45 8.89 -13.33 0.05
C LEU A 45 10.27 -12.68 0.27
N ALA A 46 10.35 -11.35 0.14
CA ALA A 46 11.55 -10.57 0.44
C ALA A 46 11.79 -10.35 1.95
N GLY A 47 10.96 -10.93 2.83
CA GLY A 47 11.12 -10.87 4.27
C GLY A 47 10.53 -9.62 4.93
N TRP A 48 9.71 -8.84 4.21
CA TRP A 48 8.99 -7.70 4.78
C TRP A 48 7.73 -8.16 5.50
N TRP A 49 7.51 -7.62 6.70
CA TRP A 49 6.23 -7.78 7.39
C TRP A 49 5.23 -6.74 6.86
N VAL A 50 4.29 -7.19 6.03
CA VAL A 50 3.25 -6.33 5.44
C VAL A 50 2.08 -6.18 6.42
N GLN A 51 1.63 -4.96 6.67
CA GLN A 51 0.52 -4.67 7.58
C GLN A 51 -0.29 -3.45 7.13
N ASP A 52 -1.55 -3.37 7.56
CA ASP A 52 -2.37 -2.18 7.37
C ASP A 52 -2.05 -1.14 8.44
N LEU A 53 -2.45 0.12 8.19
CA LEU A 53 -2.22 1.24 9.12
C LEU A 53 -2.89 1.04 10.49
N LYS A 54 -3.93 0.21 10.60
CA LYS A 54 -4.63 -0.04 11.85
C LYS A 54 -4.90 -1.55 12.02
N PRO A 55 -4.29 -2.21 13.02
CA PRO A 55 -3.36 -1.69 14.03
C PRO A 55 -1.90 -1.60 13.53
N LEU A 56 -1.31 -0.40 13.53
CA LEU A 56 0.11 -0.20 13.19
C LEU A 56 1.04 -0.65 14.32
N ASN A 57 1.83 -1.70 14.08
CA ASN A 57 2.95 -2.15 14.91
C ASN A 57 4.27 -2.07 14.14
N ARG A 58 4.97 -0.93 14.25
CA ARG A 58 6.31 -0.71 13.68
C ARG A 58 7.43 -1.55 14.35
N GLY A 59 7.12 -2.34 15.37
CA GLY A 59 8.06 -3.23 16.06
C GLY A 59 7.86 -4.71 15.76
N ALA A 60 6.95 -5.08 14.86
CA ALA A 60 6.61 -6.48 14.55
C ALA A 60 7.77 -7.25 13.89
N ALA A 61 8.63 -6.56 13.13
CA ALA A 61 9.78 -7.14 12.44
C ALA A 61 10.88 -6.09 12.22
N THR A 62 12.02 -6.52 11.67
CA THR A 62 13.12 -5.62 11.29
C THR A 62 12.76 -4.78 10.07
N GLY A 63 12.10 -5.38 9.08
CA GLY A 63 11.55 -4.72 7.88
C GLY A 63 10.03 -4.77 7.88
N ILE A 64 9.37 -3.63 7.74
CA ILE A 64 7.91 -3.49 7.77
C ILE A 64 7.42 -2.66 6.58
N ALA A 65 6.41 -3.16 5.88
CA ALA A 65 5.69 -2.42 4.85
C ALA A 65 4.28 -2.10 5.36
N VAL A 66 3.94 -0.81 5.42
CA VAL A 66 2.61 -0.35 5.88
C VAL A 66 1.78 0.10 4.69
N ARG A 67 0.62 -0.51 4.48
CA ARG A 67 -0.32 -0.14 3.41
C ARG A 67 -1.04 1.18 3.67
N GLU A 68 -1.40 1.86 2.59
CA GLU A 68 -2.30 3.04 2.57
C GLU A 68 -1.91 4.12 3.58
N HIS A 69 -0.62 4.43 3.65
CA HIS A 69 -0.12 5.35 4.67
C HIS A 69 -0.40 6.80 4.26
N PRO A 70 -1.09 7.62 5.08
CA PRO A 70 -1.36 9.02 4.74
C PRO A 70 -0.06 9.82 4.60
N THR A 71 0.04 10.65 3.56
CA THR A 71 1.08 11.68 3.37
C THR A 71 0.45 13.06 3.11
N ASP A 72 1.28 14.10 2.97
CA ASP A 72 0.86 15.45 2.62
C ASP A 72 0.24 15.57 1.21
N THR A 73 0.64 14.71 0.28
CA THR A 73 0.27 14.77 -1.14
C THR A 73 -0.75 13.71 -1.56
N GLY A 74 -1.26 12.93 -0.61
CA GLY A 74 -2.13 11.76 -0.84
C GLY A 74 -1.65 10.55 -0.05
N PRO A 75 -2.44 9.48 0.12
CA PRO A 75 -1.90 8.24 0.68
C PRO A 75 -0.81 7.68 -0.25
N ALA A 76 0.29 7.20 0.33
CA ALA A 76 1.21 6.32 -0.38
C ALA A 76 0.68 4.90 -0.28
N ASP A 77 0.81 4.11 -1.35
CA ASP A 77 0.34 2.71 -1.32
C ASP A 77 1.08 1.91 -0.26
N TYR A 78 2.39 2.09 -0.13
CA TYR A 78 3.19 1.52 0.96
C TYR A 78 4.24 2.49 1.49
N VAL A 79 4.46 2.46 2.81
CA VAL A 79 5.66 3.04 3.44
C VAL A 79 6.52 1.93 4.02
N LEU A 80 7.80 1.95 3.69
CA LEU A 80 8.79 0.96 4.11
C LEU A 80 9.56 1.46 5.34
N PHE A 81 9.66 0.60 6.35
CA PHE A 81 10.38 0.86 7.59
C PHE A 81 11.46 -0.19 7.83
N VAL A 82 12.67 0.24 8.13
CA VAL A 82 13.75 -0.61 8.65
C VAL A 82 14.10 -0.14 10.05
N LYS A 83 14.07 -1.06 11.03
CA LYS A 83 14.32 -0.75 12.45
C LYS A 83 13.51 0.47 12.94
N ARG A 84 12.22 0.52 12.56
CA ARG A 84 11.26 1.61 12.87
C ARG A 84 11.53 2.96 12.20
N ILE A 85 12.53 3.05 11.32
CA ILE A 85 12.85 4.24 10.55
C ILE A 85 12.28 4.08 9.14
N ALA A 86 11.50 5.06 8.67
CA ALA A 86 11.04 5.04 7.28
C ALA A 86 12.22 5.18 6.31
N VAL A 87 12.29 4.31 5.31
CA VAL A 87 13.38 4.28 4.33
C VAL A 87 12.90 4.45 2.90
N GLY A 88 11.61 4.28 2.64
CA GLY A 88 11.09 4.40 1.29
C GLY A 88 9.57 4.30 1.18
N VAL A 89 9.10 4.48 -0.05
CA VAL A 89 7.70 4.31 -0.44
C VAL A 89 7.59 3.43 -1.67
N ILE A 90 6.46 2.75 -1.81
CA ILE A 90 6.08 2.04 -3.04
C ILE A 90 4.75 2.62 -3.50
N GLU A 91 4.66 3.01 -4.77
CA GLU A 91 3.41 3.33 -5.44
C GLU A 91 3.02 2.18 -6.37
N ALA A 92 1.82 1.64 -6.16
CA ALA A 92 1.25 0.61 -6.98
C ALA A 92 0.65 1.24 -8.26
N LYS A 93 0.94 0.63 -9.40
CA LYS A 93 0.46 1.05 -10.72
C LYS A 93 -0.32 -0.09 -11.36
N ARG A 94 -1.22 0.24 -12.29
CA ARG A 94 -1.94 -0.77 -13.08
C ARG A 94 -0.98 -1.46 -14.05
N ASP A 95 -1.21 -2.73 -14.35
CA ASP A 95 -0.39 -3.52 -15.29
C ASP A 95 -0.18 -2.82 -16.65
N GLU A 96 -1.21 -2.17 -17.19
CA GLU A 96 -1.17 -1.43 -18.47
C GLU A 96 -0.23 -0.22 -18.46
N GLN A 97 0.10 0.32 -17.29
CA GLN A 97 1.08 1.39 -17.14
C GLN A 97 2.52 0.87 -17.16
N GLY A 98 2.74 -0.45 -17.15
CA GLY A 98 4.07 -1.08 -17.17
C GLY A 98 4.98 -0.61 -18.31
N ALA A 99 4.42 -0.32 -19.48
CA ALA A 99 5.16 0.20 -20.64
C ALA A 99 5.45 1.72 -20.56
N ASN A 100 4.71 2.44 -19.72
CA ASN A 100 4.76 3.91 -19.57
C ASN A 100 5.13 4.34 -18.14
N ILE A 101 5.77 3.47 -17.33
CA ILE A 101 6.13 3.83 -15.95
C ILE A 101 7.02 5.08 -15.92
N THR A 102 7.89 5.25 -16.93
CA THR A 102 8.73 6.46 -17.10
C THR A 102 7.95 7.76 -17.28
N ALA A 103 6.70 7.73 -17.77
CA ALA A 103 5.89 8.94 -17.97
C ALA A 103 5.27 9.48 -16.65
N HIS A 104 5.36 8.74 -15.54
CA HIS A 104 4.74 9.08 -14.26
C HIS A 104 5.73 9.46 -13.14
N GLU A 105 7.01 9.70 -13.47
CA GLU A 105 8.07 10.13 -12.53
C GLU A 105 7.64 11.30 -11.63
N ALA A 106 6.86 12.24 -12.18
CA ALA A 106 6.40 13.43 -11.46
C ALA A 106 5.52 13.14 -10.23
N GLN A 107 4.95 11.94 -10.07
CA GLN A 107 4.17 11.59 -8.88
C GLN A 107 5.06 10.99 -7.77
N THR A 108 6.06 10.20 -8.14
CA THR A 108 6.97 9.53 -7.18
C THR A 108 7.99 10.50 -6.61
N GLU A 109 8.49 11.45 -7.41
CA GLU A 109 9.33 12.57 -6.93
C GLU A 109 8.61 13.45 -5.89
N ARG A 110 7.28 13.58 -6.02
CA ARG A 110 6.47 14.33 -5.04
C ARG A 110 6.50 13.67 -3.67
N TYR A 111 6.60 12.35 -3.57
CA TYR A 111 6.71 11.66 -2.28
C TYR A 111 8.14 11.65 -1.72
N ALA A 112 9.15 11.69 -2.58
CA ALA A 112 10.54 11.87 -2.15
C ALA A 112 10.72 13.18 -1.37
N SER A 113 10.07 14.24 -1.83
CA SER A 113 10.07 15.56 -1.22
C SER A 113 8.94 15.80 -0.21
N ALA A 114 7.87 14.98 -0.23
CA ALA A 114 6.79 15.08 0.74
C ALA A 114 7.34 14.75 2.13
N THR A 115 7.23 15.72 3.02
CA THR A 115 7.42 15.46 4.44
C THR A 115 6.32 14.48 4.86
N LEU A 116 6.68 13.34 5.44
CA LEU A 116 5.67 12.50 6.07
C LEU A 116 5.12 13.31 7.25
N LYS A 117 3.84 13.75 7.23
CA LYS A 117 3.22 14.63 8.26
C LYS A 117 3.54 14.28 9.73
N TRP A 118 3.81 13.01 10.02
CA TRP A 118 4.09 12.48 11.36
C TRP A 118 5.59 12.40 11.70
N ARG A 119 6.47 12.68 10.73
CA ARG A 119 7.93 12.60 10.86
C ARG A 119 8.46 13.99 11.22
N LYS A 120 9.16 14.09 12.36
CA LYS A 120 9.89 15.30 12.74
C LYS A 120 11.12 15.55 11.86
N ASP A 121 11.64 14.49 11.28
CA ASP A 121 12.74 14.50 10.34
C ASP A 121 12.21 14.82 8.93
N THR A 122 12.65 15.91 8.34
CA THR A 122 12.28 16.34 7.00
C THR A 122 13.19 15.76 5.92
N THR A 123 14.11 14.87 6.28
CA THR A 123 14.98 14.19 5.32
C THR A 123 14.12 13.39 4.33
N PRO A 124 14.29 13.63 3.02
CA PRO A 124 13.67 12.85 1.95
C PRO A 124 13.81 11.35 2.16
N LEU A 125 12.80 10.59 1.75
CA LEU A 125 12.91 9.14 1.74
C LEU A 125 13.86 8.72 0.60
N PRO A 126 14.95 7.98 0.89
CA PRO A 126 15.97 7.69 -0.12
C PRO A 126 15.52 6.67 -1.15
N PHE A 127 14.56 5.79 -0.84
CA PHE A 127 14.16 4.70 -1.73
C PHE A 127 12.73 4.89 -2.23
N LEU A 128 12.60 5.00 -3.55
CA LEU A 128 11.31 5.18 -4.20
C LEU A 128 11.08 4.02 -5.17
N PHE A 129 9.90 3.44 -5.13
CA PHE A 129 9.52 2.34 -5.99
C PHE A 129 8.19 2.62 -6.68
N GLU A 130 8.12 2.27 -7.96
CA GLU A 130 6.88 2.18 -8.72
C GLU A 130 6.72 0.73 -9.17
N SER A 131 5.57 0.12 -8.88
CA SER A 131 5.40 -1.31 -9.13
C SER A 131 4.02 -1.65 -9.69
N THR A 132 4.00 -2.45 -10.75
CA THR A 132 2.77 -3.12 -11.22
C THR A 132 2.58 -4.50 -10.56
N GLY A 133 3.51 -4.89 -9.68
CA GLY A 133 3.63 -6.25 -9.16
C GLY A 133 4.33 -7.24 -10.11
N GLN A 134 4.57 -6.84 -11.35
CA GLN A 134 5.37 -7.61 -12.34
C GLN A 134 6.65 -6.87 -12.72
N ILE A 135 6.54 -5.55 -12.86
CA ILE A 135 7.66 -4.65 -13.13
C ILE A 135 7.83 -3.77 -11.89
N ILE A 136 9.08 -3.53 -11.51
CA ILE A 136 9.46 -2.62 -10.44
C ILE A 136 10.46 -1.63 -11.03
N HIS A 137 10.16 -0.34 -10.95
CA HIS A 137 11.15 0.72 -11.14
C HIS A 137 11.64 1.19 -9.79
N PHE A 138 12.96 1.32 -9.66
CA PHE A 138 13.60 1.76 -8.43
C PHE A 138 14.41 3.04 -8.67
N THR A 139 14.24 4.01 -7.77
CA THR A 139 15.05 5.23 -7.73
C THR A 139 15.67 5.38 -6.35
N ASP A 140 17.01 5.53 -6.30
CA ASP A 140 17.75 5.94 -5.10
C ASP A 140 17.98 7.44 -5.14
N GLY A 141 17.29 8.19 -4.27
CA GLY A 141 17.42 9.64 -4.16
C GLY A 141 18.77 10.12 -3.64
N ARG A 142 19.67 9.20 -3.24
CA ARG A 142 21.05 9.50 -2.83
C ARG A 142 22.04 9.43 -4.00
N ASP A 143 21.61 8.89 -5.16
CA ASP A 143 22.42 8.93 -6.39
C ASP A 143 22.62 10.41 -6.80
N PRO A 144 23.83 10.86 -7.16
CA PRO A 144 24.05 12.21 -7.67
C PRO A 144 23.19 12.56 -8.91
N ALA A 145 22.74 11.56 -9.66
CA ALA A 145 21.80 11.71 -10.76
C ALA A 145 20.69 10.64 -10.64
N PRO A 146 19.71 10.84 -9.73
CA PRO A 146 18.63 9.89 -9.50
C PRO A 146 17.87 9.62 -10.79
N ARG A 147 17.64 8.35 -11.09
CA ARG A 147 16.82 7.89 -12.22
C ARG A 147 16.23 6.52 -11.92
N ALA A 148 15.07 6.25 -12.49
CA ALA A 148 14.45 4.93 -12.43
C ALA A 148 15.35 3.89 -13.12
N ARG A 149 15.46 2.71 -12.50
CA ARG A 149 16.19 1.55 -13.02
C ARG A 149 15.35 0.28 -12.87
#